data_AF-A0A538NJ47-F1
#
_entry.id   AF-A0A538NJ47-F1
#
_cell.length_a   1.000
_cell.length_b   1.000
_cell.length_c   1.000
_cell.angle_alpha   90.00
_cell.angle_beta   90.00
_cell.angle_gamma   90.00
#
_symmetry.space_group_name_H-M   'P 1'
#
loop_
_entity.id
_entity.type
_entity.pdbx_description
1 polymer ?
#
loop_
_entity_poly.entity_id
_entity_poly.type
_entity_poly.pdbx_seq_one_letter_code
_entity_poly.pdbx_strand_id
1 'polypeptide(L)'
;MKKFSVLTSVMFGFVASSLQAGTEVYKQVAPPPPPELYGLGFYGAIDAGANVYQNRGGDRTFSDDNLNSPFFGDTLTVSPKNDVGFFGGVKLGYV
;
A
#
# COMPACT_ATOMS: atom_id res chain seq x y z
N MET A 1 2.53 0.71 35.93
CA MET A 1 3.88 1.10 35.50
C MET A 1 4.64 0.00 34.75
N LYS A 2 4.72 -1.25 35.24
CA LYS A 2 5.46 -2.35 34.57
C LYS A 2 5.03 -2.65 33.13
N LYS A 3 3.72 -2.64 32.84
CA LYS A 3 3.16 -2.88 31.49
C LYS A 3 3.56 -1.81 30.47
N PHE A 4 3.68 -0.55 30.92
CA PHE A 4 4.08 0.57 30.06
C PHE A 4 5.56 0.46 29.68
N SER A 5 6.42 0.10 30.65
CA SER A 5 7.84 -0.11 30.40
C SER A 5 8.11 -1.25 29.41
N VAL A 6 7.33 -2.34 29.48
CA VAL A 6 7.46 -3.46 28.54
C VAL A 6 7.09 -3.03 27.12
N LEU A 7 5.99 -2.28 26.96
CA LEU A 7 5.57 -1.78 25.66
C LEU A 7 6.61 -0.84 25.04
N THR A 8 7.18 0.06 25.84
CA THR A 8 8.23 0.97 25.40
C THR A 8 9.48 0.22 24.94
N SER A 9 9.92 -0.82 25.67
CA SER A 9 11.07 -1.64 25.27
C SER A 9 10.82 -2.41 23.98
N VAL A 10 9.61 -2.94 23.77
CA VAL A 10 9.24 -3.64 22.53
C VAL A 10 9.27 -2.68 21.33
N MET A 11 8.72 -1.48 21.48
CA MET A 11 8.75 -0.46 20.43
C MET A 11 10.16 0.00 20.08
N PHE A 12 11.03 0.20 21.09
CA PHE A 12 12.44 0.50 20.85
C PHE A 12 13.18 -0.63 20.13
N GLY A 13 12.86 -1.89 20.45
CA GLY A 13 13.43 -3.05 19.76
C GLY A 13 13.10 -3.07 18.27
N PHE A 14 11.84 -2.82 17.89
CA PHE A 14 11.41 -2.78 16.49
C PHE A 14 12.04 -1.62 15.70
N VAL A 15 12.19 -0.44 16.32
CA VAL A 15 12.86 0.70 15.67
C VAL A 15 14.35 0.42 15.50
N ALA A 16 15.03 -0.10 16.52
CA ALA A 16 16.46 -0.40 16.47
C ALA A 16 16.80 -1.50 15.46
N SER A 17 15.95 -2.52 15.28
CA SER A 17 16.18 -3.56 14.26
C SER A 17 16.18 -3.04 12.83
N SER A 18 15.43 -1.97 12.55
CA SER A 18 15.43 -1.35 11.20
C SER A 18 16.76 -0.68 10.84
N LEU A 19 17.52 -0.23 11.85
CA LEU A 19 18.85 0.36 11.67
C LEU A 19 19.94 -0.69 11.39
N GLN A 20 19.67 -1.97 11.67
CA GLN A 20 20.61 -3.08 11.42
C GLN A 20 20.42 -3.74 10.05
N ALA A 21 19.34 -3.40 9.33
CA ALA A 21 19.21 -3.75 7.92
C ALA A 21 20.24 -2.95 7.13
N GLY A 22 21.37 -3.57 6.81
CA GLY A 22 22.45 -2.95 6.05
C GLY A 22 21.93 -2.28 4.78
N THR A 23 22.52 -1.14 4.44
CA THR A 23 22.20 -0.39 3.22
C THR A 23 22.40 -1.26 1.99
N GLU A 24 21.39 -1.36 1.13
CA GLU A 24 21.55 -1.98 -0.18
C GLU A 24 22.67 -1.28 -0.95
N VAL A 25 23.54 -2.05 -1.61
CA VAL A 25 24.55 -1.49 -2.53
C VAL A 25 23.81 -1.07 -3.80
N TYR A 26 23.25 0.14 -3.77
CA TYR A 26 22.62 0.73 -4.95
C TYR A 26 23.66 0.89 -6.04
N LYS A 27 23.36 0.41 -7.26
CA LYS A 27 24.08 0.80 -8.46
C LYS A 27 24.14 2.33 -8.46
N GLN A 28 25.34 2.90 -8.47
CA GLN A 28 25.57 4.34 -8.41
C GLN A 28 25.14 4.98 -9.73
N VAL A 29 23.82 5.05 -9.94
CA VAL A 29 23.19 5.88 -10.96
C VAL A 29 23.19 7.27 -10.38
N ALA A 30 23.66 8.25 -11.14
CA ALA A 30 23.59 9.65 -10.75
C ALA A 30 22.14 9.94 -10.30
N PRO A 31 21.94 10.54 -9.11
CA PRO A 31 20.60 10.93 -8.69
C PRO A 31 19.97 11.76 -9.80
N PRO A 32 18.69 11.52 -10.16
CA PRO A 32 17.99 12.44 -11.04
C PRO A 32 18.15 13.86 -10.47
N PRO A 33 18.34 14.88 -11.33
CA PRO A 33 18.51 16.25 -10.87
C PRO A 33 17.38 16.60 -9.90
N PRO A 34 17.68 17.31 -8.79
CA PRO A 34 16.66 17.72 -7.84
C PRO A 34 15.52 18.40 -8.60
N PRO A 35 14.24 18.07 -8.31
CA PRO A 35 13.14 18.80 -8.88
C PRO A 35 13.35 20.29 -8.64
N GLU A 36 13.15 21.12 -9.67
CA GLU A 36 13.23 22.56 -9.51
C GLU A 36 12.15 23.01 -8.51
N LEU A 37 12.58 23.40 -7.31
CA LEU A 37 11.70 23.86 -6.25
C LEU A 37 11.35 25.33 -6.51
N TYR A 38 10.25 25.57 -7.21
CA TYR A 38 9.70 26.91 -7.40
C TYR A 38 8.91 27.33 -6.15
N GLY A 39 9.62 27.96 -5.21
CA GLY A 39 9.06 28.46 -3.95
C GLY A 39 9.32 27.51 -2.77
N LEU A 40 9.95 28.04 -1.72
CA LEU A 40 10.12 27.36 -0.43
C LEU A 40 8.98 27.76 0.49
N GLY A 41 8.43 26.82 1.26
CA GLY A 41 7.39 27.13 2.23
C GLY A 41 6.40 26.00 2.52
N PHE A 42 5.49 26.28 3.46
CA PHE A 42 4.40 25.38 3.78
C PHE A 42 3.39 25.34 2.65
N TYR A 43 2.98 24.14 2.27
CA TYR A 43 1.88 23.93 1.35
C TYR A 43 0.80 23.04 1.98
N GLY A 44 -0.45 23.38 1.66
CA GLY A 44 -1.60 22.54 1.87
C GLY A 44 -2.23 22.23 0.52
N ALA A 45 -2.55 20.96 0.30
CA ALA A 45 -3.25 20.51 -0.90
C ALA A 45 -4.43 19.62 -0.52
N ILE A 46 -5.51 19.72 -1.28
CA ILE A 46 -6.62 18.79 -1.23
C ILE A 46 -6.38 17.80 -2.36
N ASP A 47 -6.26 16.53 -2.01
CA ASP A 47 -6.17 15.43 -2.97
C ASP A 47 -7.48 14.67 -2.90
N ALA A 48 -8.22 14.64 -4.00
CA ALA A 48 -9.51 13.96 -4.05
C ALA A 48 -9.72 13.35 -5.42
N GLY A 49 -10.25 12.14 -5.42
CA GLY A 49 -10.60 11.39 -6.62
C GLY A 49 -11.88 10.59 -6.40
N ALA A 50 -12.69 10.50 -7.45
CA ALA A 50 -13.85 9.64 -7.46
C ALA A 50 -13.63 8.55 -8.51
N ASN A 51 -13.91 7.31 -8.14
CA ASN A 51 -13.99 6.20 -9.07
C ASN A 51 -15.45 6.10 -9.55
N VAL A 52 -15.71 6.67 -10.73
CA VAL A 52 -17.09 6.93 -11.20
C VAL A 52 -17.73 5.70 -11.84
N TYR A 53 -16.93 4.74 -12.33
CA TYR A 53 -17.42 3.45 -12.79
C TYR A 53 -16.21 2.54 -13.10
N GLN A 54 -16.01 1.48 -12.33
CA GLN A 54 -15.09 0.40 -12.71
C GLN A 54 -15.93 -0.82 -13.03
N ASN A 55 -16.07 -1.14 -14.33
CA ASN A 55 -16.59 -2.42 -14.75
C ASN A 55 -15.46 -3.46 -14.66
N ARG A 56 -15.40 -4.19 -13.55
CA ARG A 56 -14.46 -5.29 -13.28
C ARG A 56 -14.90 -6.61 -13.94
N GLY A 57 -15.92 -6.56 -14.80
CA GLY A 57 -16.52 -7.73 -15.44
C GLY A 57 -17.71 -8.27 -14.66
N GLY A 58 -18.33 -9.31 -15.22
CA GLY A 58 -19.36 -10.10 -14.54
C GLY A 58 -18.78 -11.30 -13.80
N ASP A 59 -19.66 -12.06 -13.18
CA ASP A 59 -19.29 -13.29 -12.48
C ASP A 59 -18.60 -14.26 -13.43
N ARG A 60 -17.48 -14.84 -12.98
CA ARG A 60 -16.77 -15.89 -13.70
C ARG A 60 -16.75 -17.13 -12.85
N THR A 61 -17.25 -18.22 -13.42
CA THR A 61 -17.24 -19.54 -12.80
C THR A 61 -16.17 -20.38 -13.47
N PHE A 62 -15.27 -20.93 -12.66
CA PHE A 62 -14.26 -21.89 -13.07
C PHE A 62 -14.64 -23.24 -12.46
N SER A 63 -14.78 -24.25 -13.30
CA SER A 63 -15.09 -25.61 -12.89
C SER A 63 -13.87 -26.48 -13.19
N ASP A 64 -13.55 -27.40 -12.28
CA ASP A 64 -12.50 -28.39 -12.46
C ASP A 64 -13.13 -29.78 -12.34
N ASP A 65 -13.05 -30.57 -13.42
CA ASP A 65 -13.60 -31.93 -13.46
C ASP A 65 -12.72 -32.93 -12.70
N ASN A 66 -11.56 -32.50 -12.18
CA ASN A 66 -10.63 -33.34 -11.43
C ASN A 66 -10.87 -33.24 -9.91
N LEU A 67 -11.50 -34.29 -9.36
CA LEU A 67 -11.81 -34.43 -7.93
C LEU A 67 -10.59 -34.35 -6.99
N ASN A 68 -9.37 -34.54 -7.51
CA ASN A 68 -8.12 -34.51 -6.73
C ASN A 68 -7.30 -33.21 -6.95
N SER A 69 -7.88 -32.20 -7.59
CA SER A 69 -7.24 -30.91 -7.83
C SER A 69 -6.89 -30.20 -6.51
N PRO A 70 -5.64 -29.74 -6.31
CA PRO A 70 -5.21 -29.07 -5.07
C PRO A 70 -5.71 -27.62 -4.96
N PHE A 71 -6.45 -27.10 -5.95
CA PHE A 71 -6.84 -25.69 -6.03
C PHE A 71 -8.25 -25.43 -5.51
N PHE A 72 -9.30 -25.80 -6.27
CA PHE A 72 -10.70 -25.58 -5.91
C PHE A 72 -11.47 -26.83 -6.31
N GLY A 73 -11.88 -27.64 -5.32
CA GLY A 73 -12.23 -29.05 -5.54
C GLY A 73 -13.41 -29.36 -6.48
N ASP A 74 -14.22 -28.38 -6.87
CA ASP A 74 -15.32 -28.56 -7.84
C ASP A 74 -15.53 -27.26 -8.64
N THR A 75 -15.97 -26.20 -7.97
CA THR A 75 -16.28 -24.93 -8.64
C THR A 75 -15.80 -23.72 -7.81
N LEU A 76 -15.11 -22.78 -8.47
CA LEU A 76 -14.78 -21.45 -7.94
C LEU A 76 -15.55 -20.37 -8.71
N THR A 77 -16.42 -19.66 -8.00
CA THR A 77 -17.11 -18.48 -8.55
C THR A 77 -16.45 -17.21 -8.04
N VAL A 78 -15.96 -16.39 -8.97
CA VAL A 78 -15.42 -15.06 -8.69
C VAL A 78 -16.46 -14.04 -9.12
N SER A 79 -17.03 -13.33 -8.14
CA SER A 79 -18.00 -12.25 -8.36
C SER A 79 -17.36 -10.90 -7.98
N PRO A 80 -16.82 -10.15 -8.96
CA PRO A 80 -16.21 -8.86 -8.68
C PRO A 80 -17.29 -7.80 -8.42
N LYS A 81 -17.21 -7.12 -7.28
CA LYS A 81 -18.07 -5.97 -6.96
C LYS A 81 -17.64 -4.73 -7.75
N ASN A 82 -18.60 -4.12 -8.43
CA ASN A 82 -18.45 -2.88 -9.17
C ASN A 82 -18.94 -1.71 -8.31
N ASP A 83 -18.20 -1.43 -7.24
CA ASP A 83 -18.56 -0.37 -6.29
C ASP A 83 -17.98 0.97 -6.74
N VAL A 84 -18.80 2.02 -6.68
CA VAL A 84 -18.35 3.41 -6.80
C VAL A 84 -17.73 3.84 -5.47
N GLY A 85 -16.59 4.51 -5.52
CA GLY A 85 -15.83 4.89 -4.34
C GLY A 85 -15.21 6.26 -4.48
N PHE A 86 -15.23 7.02 -3.39
CA PHE A 86 -14.55 8.31 -3.29
C PHE A 86 -13.34 8.16 -2.36
N PHE A 87 -12.23 8.78 -2.73
CA PHE A 87 -11.12 9.00 -1.82
C PHE A 87 -10.79 10.48 -1.78
N GLY A 88 -10.49 10.97 -0.60
CA GLY A 88 -10.14 12.36 -0.36
C GLY A 88 -9.19 12.44 0.83
N GLY A 89 -8.26 13.38 0.76
CA GLY A 89 -7.26 13.61 1.78
C GLY A 89 -6.75 15.04 1.75
N VAL A 90 -6.26 15.48 2.91
CA VAL A 90 -5.52 16.73 3.03
C VAL A 90 -4.04 16.36 3.08
N LYS A 91 -3.25 16.94 2.19
CA LYS A 91 -1.80 16.82 2.20
C LYS A 91 -1.23 18.12 2.74
N LEU A 92 -0.44 18.02 3.80
CA LEU A 92 0.32 19.13 4.37
C LEU A 92 1.80 18.79 4.24
N GLY A 93 2.61 19.75 3.82
CA GLY A 93 4.05 19.55 3.70
C GLY A 93 4.80 20.87 3.70
N TYR A 94 6.12 20.76 3.73
CA TYR A 94 7.05 21.86 3.57
C TYR A 94 7.99 21.49 2.42
N VAL A 95 8.21 22.45 1.52
CA VAL A 95 9.19 22.35 0.43
C VAL A 95 10.45 23.09 0.83
#